data_AF-A0A7C4RNQ9-F1
#
_entry.id   AF-A0A7C4RNQ9-F1
#
_cell.length_a   1.000
_cell.length_b   1.000
_cell.length_c   1.000
_cell.angle_alpha   90.00
_cell.angle_beta   90.00
_cell.angle_gamma   90.00
#
_symmetry.space_group_name_H-M   'P 1'
#
loop_
_entity.id
_entity.type
_entity.pdbx_description
1 polymer ?
#
loop_
_entity_poly.entity_id
_entity_poly.type
_entity_poly.pdbx_seq_one_letter_code
_entity_poly.pdbx_strand_id
1 'polypeptide(L)' 'MCSLRFASGYDGLCSSVVFVDGGNSFSPYLIGDVARGYRFEPRNVLERVYVSRAFIAYQFSALVLEKLEPFAALP' A
#
# COMPACT_ATOMS: atom_id res chain seq x y z
N MET A 1 2.94 -15.44 -9.32
CA MET A 1 1.50 -15.72 -9.53
C MET A 1 0.70 -15.04 -8.42
N CYS A 2 0.19 -13.83 -8.66
CA CYS A 2 -0.74 -13.20 -7.74
C CYS A 2 -2.17 -13.64 -8.13
N SER A 3 -2.75 -14.56 -7.37
CA SER A 3 -4.13 -15.04 -7.56
C SER A 3 -5.00 -14.55 -6.41
N LEU A 4 -5.09 -13.23 -6.24
CA LEU A 4 -6.02 -12.61 -5.29
C LEU A 4 -7.33 -12.35 -6.03
N ARG A 5 -8.16 -13.38 -6.22
CA ARG A 5 -9.52 -13.21 -6.72
C ARG A 5 -10.37 -12.62 -5.61
N PHE A 6 -10.75 -11.36 -5.75
CA PHE A 6 -11.72 -10.75 -4.86
C PHE A 6 -13.10 -11.37 -5.09
N ALA A 7 -13.85 -11.60 -4.01
CA ALA A 7 -15.20 -12.15 -4.08
C ALA A 7 -16.20 -11.24 -4.83
N SER A 8 -15.82 -10.00 -5.13
CA SER A 8 -16.71 -8.95 -5.66
C SER A 8 -16.70 -8.80 -7.19
N GLY A 9 -16.06 -9.71 -7.93
CA GLY A 9 -16.10 -9.75 -9.40
C GLY A 9 -15.19 -8.76 -10.13
N TYR A 10 -14.42 -7.95 -9.40
CA TYR A 10 -13.31 -7.15 -9.93
C TYR A 10 -11.97 -7.73 -9.48
N ASP A 11 -11.06 -7.96 -10.43
CA ASP A 11 -9.69 -8.38 -10.12
C ASP A 11 -8.85 -7.18 -9.70
N GLY A 12 -8.02 -7.35 -8.68
CA GLY A 12 -7.07 -6.32 -8.25
C GLY A 12 -5.86 -6.24 -9.19
N LEU A 13 -5.18 -5.09 -9.19
CA LEU A 13 -3.98 -4.84 -10.02
C LEU A 13 -2.78 -5.73 -9.68
N CYS A 14 -2.85 -6.49 -8.59
CA CYS A 14 -1.82 -7.45 -8.17
C CYS A 14 -0.41 -6.85 -8.00
N SER A 15 -0.30 -5.53 -7.91
CA SER A 15 0.94 -4.76 -7.72
C SER A 15 1.22 -4.49 -6.25
N SER A 16 2.41 -3.97 -5.98
CA SER A 16 2.72 -3.34 -4.69
C SER A 16 2.09 -1.95 -4.61
N VAL A 17 1.93 -1.44 -3.39
CA VAL A 17 1.32 -0.14 -3.11
C VAL A 17 2.23 0.65 -2.18
N VAL A 18 2.37 1.95 -2.44
CA VAL A 18 3.04 2.91 -1.54
C VAL A 18 1.98 3.75 -0.83
N PHE A 19 2.02 3.79 0.50
CA PHE A 19 1.19 4.61 1.35
C PHE A 19 2.03 5.76 1.93
N VAL A 20 1.74 6.98 1.49
CA VAL A 20 2.41 8.19 2.01
C VAL A 20 1.55 8.78 3.13
N ASP A 21 2.07 8.75 4.36
CA ASP A 21 1.35 9.15 5.57
C ASP A 21 1.95 10.43 6.16
N GLY A 22 1.18 11.53 6.09
CA GLY A 22 1.50 12.79 6.76
C GLY A 22 0.86 12.94 8.15
N GLY A 23 -0.14 12.12 8.45
CA GLY A 23 -1.04 12.28 9.60
C GLY A 23 -0.85 11.23 10.70
N ASN A 24 0.10 10.29 10.53
CA ASN A 24 0.28 9.14 11.41
C ASN A 24 -1.00 8.26 11.50
N SER A 25 -1.76 8.16 10.41
CA SER A 25 -3.00 7.39 10.36
C SER A 25 -2.83 5.96 9.88
N PHE A 26 -1.66 5.59 9.35
CA PHE A 26 -1.43 4.23 8.86
C PHE A 26 -1.50 3.19 9.99
N SER A 27 -2.32 2.15 9.79
CA SER A 27 -2.47 1.02 10.73
C SER A 27 -2.39 -0.33 10.00
N PRO A 28 -1.37 -1.17 10.30
CA PRO A 28 -1.27 -2.50 9.70
C PRO A 28 -2.39 -3.44 10.17
N TYR A 29 -2.98 -3.19 11.34
CA TYR A 29 -4.07 -3.99 11.88
C TYR A 29 -5.37 -3.82 11.07
N LEU A 30 -5.69 -2.59 10.68
CA LEU A 30 -6.86 -2.32 9.83
C LEU A 30 -6.72 -3.02 8.46
N ILE A 31 -5.52 -2.97 7.87
CA ILE A 31 -5.23 -3.68 6.61
C ILE A 31 -5.35 -5.19 6.82
N GLY A 32 -4.82 -5.72 7.93
CA GLY A 32 -4.91 -7.14 8.25
C GLY A 32 -6.36 -7.62 8.48
N ASP A 33 -7.19 -6.80 9.10
CA ASP A 33 -8.62 -7.09 9.31
C ASP A 33 -9.36 -7.16 7.96
N VAL A 34 -9.10 -6.21 7.07
CA VAL A 34 -9.65 -6.21 5.71
C VAL A 34 -9.16 -7.42 4.92
N ALA A 35 -7.86 -7.75 4.99
CA ALA A 35 -7.28 -8.92 4.33
C ALA A 35 -7.97 -10.22 4.79
N ARG A 36 -8.18 -10.38 6.10
CA ARG A 36 -8.92 -11.53 6.66
C ARG A 36 -10.36 -11.58 6.16
N GLY A 37 -11.04 -10.44 6.03
CA GLY A 37 -12.39 -10.35 5.46
C GLY A 37 -12.48 -10.89 4.04
N TYR A 38 -11.43 -10.72 3.24
CA TYR A 38 -11.31 -11.27 1.88
C TYR A 38 -10.63 -12.65 1.81
N ARG A 39 -10.39 -13.31 2.95
CA ARG A 39 -9.70 -14.62 3.06
C ARG A 39 -8.26 -14.60 2.52
N PHE A 40 -7.60 -13.44 2.57
CA PHE A 40 -6.19 -13.33 2.25
C PHE A 40 -5.34 -13.44 3.50
N GLU A 41 -4.12 -13.95 3.32
CA GLU A 41 -3.16 -14.00 4.41
C GLU A 41 -2.59 -12.59 4.66
N PRO A 42 -2.81 -11.99 5.86
CA PRO A 42 -2.44 -10.60 6.12
C PRO A 42 -0.97 -10.30 5.87
N ARG A 43 -0.10 -11.27 6.16
CA ARG A 43 1.34 -11.14 5.93
C ARG A 43 1.65 -10.89 4.45
N ASN A 44 1.06 -11.68 3.55
CA ASN A 44 1.29 -11.56 2.11
C ASN A 44 0.78 -10.21 1.55
N VAL A 45 -0.26 -9.65 2.17
CA VAL A 45 -0.79 -8.32 1.83
C VAL A 45 0.14 -7.22 2.34
N LEU A 46 0.56 -7.29 3.61
CA LEU A 46 1.42 -6.29 4.24
C LEU A 46 2.82 -6.24 3.63
N GLU A 47 3.37 -7.37 3.15
CA GLU A 47 4.66 -7.43 2.45
C GLU A 47 4.67 -6.62 1.14
N ARG A 48 3.50 -6.26 0.60
CA ARG A 48 3.35 -5.45 -0.62
C ARG A 48 2.99 -3.99 -0.34
N VAL A 49 2.90 -3.59 0.93
CA VAL A 49 2.54 -2.23 1.34
C VAL A 49 3.79 -1.53 1.87
N TYR A 50 4.32 -0.59 1.09
CA TYR A 50 5.41 0.28 1.50
C TYR A 50 4.84 1.52 2.16
N VAL A 51 5.36 1.88 3.33
CA VAL A 51 4.89 3.06 4.07
C VAL A 51 5.99 4.09 4.14
N SER A 52 5.70 5.31 3.68
CA SER A 52 6.59 6.45 3.83
C SER A 52 5.91 7.52 4.66
N ARG A 53 6.61 8.02 5.69
CA ARG A 53 6.07 9.03 6.61
C ARG A 53 6.74 10.37 6.37
N ALA A 54 5.92 11.41 6.25
CA ALA A 54 6.38 12.79 6.22
C ALA A 54 5.83 13.52 7.44
N PHE A 55 6.69 14.19 8.20
CA PHE A 55 6.27 14.89 9.43
C PHE A 55 5.95 16.36 9.20
N ILE A 56 6.10 16.82 7.95
CA ILE A 56 6.06 18.21 7.53
C ILE A 56 5.66 18.28 6.06
N ALA A 57 4.88 19.30 5.72
CA ALA A 57 4.28 19.44 4.39
C ALA A 57 5.30 19.39 3.25
N TYR A 58 6.49 19.99 3.43
CA TYR A 58 7.51 19.98 2.37
C TYR A 58 8.15 18.61 2.14
N GLN A 59 8.31 17.78 3.17
CA GLN A 59 8.73 16.38 2.99
C GLN A 59 7.67 15.58 2.24
N PHE A 60 6.39 15.82 2.55
CA PHE A 60 5.29 15.15 1.85
C PHE A 60 5.31 15.52 0.36
N SER A 61 5.43 16.81 0.04
CA SER A 61 5.55 17.28 -1.34
C SER A 61 6.76 16.69 -2.06
N ALA A 62 7.93 16.64 -1.41
CA ALA A 62 9.14 16.04 -1.99
C ALA A 62 8.96 14.54 -2.25
N LEU A 63 8.33 13.79 -1.34
CA LEU A 63 8.04 12.36 -1.54
C LEU A 63 7.13 12.13 -2.75
N VAL A 64 6.09 12.95 -2.92
CA VAL A 64 5.13 12.80 -4.00
C VAL A 64 5.68 13.28 -5.35
N LEU A 65 6.41 14.40 -5.38
CA LEU A 65 6.84 15.02 -6.62
C LEU A 65 8.17 14.47 -7.14
N GLU A 66 9.08 14.06 -6.24
CA GLU A 66 10.45 13.68 -6.63
C GLU A 66 10.71 12.18 -6.51
N LYS A 67 10.01 11.49 -5.61
CA LYS A 67 10.29 10.07 -5.30
C LYS A 67 9.28 9.10 -5.90
N LEU A 68 8.09 9.55 -6.27
CA LEU A 68 7.03 8.66 -6.76
C LEU A 68 7.36 8.00 -8.10
N GLU A 69 7.96 8.74 -9.06
CA GLU A 69 8.37 8.18 -10.35
C GLU A 69 9.41 7.05 -10.22
N PRO A 70 10.51 7.21 -9.46
CA PRO A 70 11.42 6.11 -9.17
C PRO A 70 10.74 4.86 -8.60
N PHE A 71 9.70 5.04 -7.77
CA PHE A 71 8.93 3.92 -7.21
C PHE A 71 8.00 3.25 -8.23
N ALA A 72 7.39 4.03 -9.13
CA ALA A 72 6.53 3.49 -10.19
C ALA A 72 7.33 2.82 -11.32
N ALA A 73 8.62 3.15 -11.46
CA ALA A 73 9.53 2.62 -12.47
C ALA A 73 10.38 1.41 -12.00
N LEU A 74 10.26 1.00 -10.74
CA LEU A 74 10.89 -0.23 -10.23
C LEU A 74 10.15 -1.47 -10.79
N PRO A 75 10.87 -2.46 -11.37
CA PRO A 75 10.28 -3.64 -12.00
C PRO A 75 9.56 -4.57 -11.02
#